data_AF-G0EJD2-F1
#
_entry.id   AF-G0EJD2-F1
#
_cell.length_a   1.000
_cell.length_b   1.000
_cell.length_c   1.000
_cell.angle_alpha   90.00
_cell.angle_beta   90.00
_cell.angle_gamma   90.00
#
_symmetry.space_group_name_H-M   'P 1'
#
loop_
_entity.id
_entity.type
_entity.pdbx_description
1 polymer ?
#
loop_
_entity_poly.entity_id
_entity_poly.type
_entity_poly.pdbx_seq_one_letter_code
_entity_poly.pdbx_strand_id
1 'polypeptide(L)'
;MKILLILPISFLLNIFIKNIKFDPFVFVSRLHFIAEDLFRKKVKNDNKILAYILGILSSLILIAIGFLVPFFLLMFLYKVHFILGLIIELALCYITLGIRKPLEISSYIYHSMITNDIKKAKSLLKENAEVDTDDIEDEQIIKNTIEYTIISIAEDYIYPAIFLLLGGAPLCIAYKVIYVLSESSSDTIYLDENKSDDVFGILNIKLCYILNIIPSFFTALICIITSIFFKYEYKNAFAVLKKDGKNNKARLESGIAGAMNIELGGEYIKDGEIYDRPLIGEYLEDLNPNHIEKANKLILTSAIFALAALIIIKLISMLISSIIF
;
A
#
# COMPACT_ATOMS: atom_id res chain seq x y z
N MET A 1 16.60 0.34 -19.77
CA MET A 1 16.99 -1.09 -19.84
C MET A 1 17.01 -1.76 -18.47
N LYS A 2 17.83 -1.33 -17.48
CA LYS A 2 17.92 -2.01 -16.16
C LYS A 2 16.58 -2.23 -15.44
N ILE A 3 15.71 -1.21 -15.42
CA ILE A 3 14.38 -1.30 -14.79
C ILE A 3 13.52 -2.43 -15.38
N LEU A 4 13.62 -2.71 -16.69
CA LEU A 4 12.87 -3.80 -17.34
C LEU A 4 13.31 -5.19 -16.85
N LEU A 5 14.52 -5.30 -16.31
CA LEU A 5 15.04 -6.53 -15.70
C LEU A 5 14.69 -6.56 -14.19
N ILE A 6 14.86 -5.43 -13.51
CA ILE A 6 14.66 -5.32 -12.05
C ILE A 6 13.22 -5.59 -11.67
N LEU A 7 12.25 -4.94 -12.34
CA LEU A 7 10.84 -4.98 -11.99
C LEU A 7 10.25 -6.42 -11.99
N PRO A 8 10.41 -7.25 -13.05
CA PRO A 8 9.92 -8.62 -13.02
C PRO A 8 10.73 -9.52 -12.08
N ILE A 9 12.04 -9.32 -11.95
CA ILE A 9 12.84 -10.14 -11.02
C ILE A 9 12.46 -9.83 -9.57
N SER A 10 12.30 -8.56 -9.18
CA SER A 10 11.89 -8.21 -7.82
C SER A 10 10.51 -8.76 -7.47
N PHE A 11 9.58 -8.78 -8.43
CA PHE A 11 8.28 -9.44 -8.27
C PHE A 11 8.42 -10.95 -8.01
N LEU A 12 9.19 -11.65 -8.85
CA LEU A 12 9.43 -13.10 -8.68
C LEU A 12 10.14 -13.40 -7.36
N LEU A 13 11.15 -12.61 -6.98
CA LEU A 13 11.84 -12.77 -5.70
C LEU A 13 10.84 -12.64 -4.55
N ASN A 14 9.92 -11.66 -4.59
CA ASN A 14 8.95 -11.46 -3.52
C ASN A 14 7.92 -12.60 -3.41
N ILE A 15 7.54 -13.22 -4.54
CA ILE A 15 6.67 -14.40 -4.54
C ILE A 15 7.41 -15.62 -3.99
N PHE A 16 8.61 -15.92 -4.47
CA PHE A 16 9.26 -17.22 -4.21
C PHE A 16 10.16 -17.24 -2.98
N ILE A 17 10.81 -16.14 -2.61
CA ILE A 17 11.74 -16.09 -1.48
C ILE A 17 10.99 -15.68 -0.22
N LYS A 18 10.94 -16.60 0.75
CA LYS A 18 10.32 -16.37 2.07
C LYS A 18 11.00 -15.21 2.81
N ASN A 19 10.17 -14.38 3.45
CA ASN A 19 10.56 -13.14 4.13
C ASN A 19 11.86 -13.28 4.94
N ILE A 20 12.80 -12.39 4.62
CA ILE A 20 13.87 -12.02 5.54
C ILE A 20 13.20 -11.28 6.69
N LYS A 21 13.48 -11.64 7.95
CA LYS A 21 12.93 -10.97 9.15
C LYS A 21 13.41 -9.51 9.34
N PHE A 22 14.08 -8.94 8.34
CA PHE A 22 14.69 -7.63 8.41
C PHE A 22 13.86 -6.64 7.61
N ASP A 23 13.25 -5.68 8.31
CA ASP A 23 12.54 -4.56 7.73
C ASP A 23 13.23 -3.25 8.14
N PRO A 24 13.96 -2.58 7.23
CA PRO A 24 14.64 -1.32 7.53
C PRO A 24 13.65 -0.18 7.76
N PHE A 25 12.39 -0.29 7.32
CA PHE A 25 11.40 0.76 7.49
C PHE A 25 10.87 0.84 8.93
N VAL A 26 10.94 -0.25 9.69
CA VAL A 26 10.73 -0.22 11.15
C VAL A 26 11.73 0.72 11.83
N PHE A 27 12.97 0.76 11.36
CA PHE A 27 13.97 1.69 11.88
C PHE A 27 13.64 3.14 11.50
N VAL A 28 13.14 3.38 10.29
CA VAL A 28 12.67 4.72 9.85
C VAL A 28 11.52 5.21 10.74
N SER A 29 10.53 4.37 11.01
CA SER A 29 9.43 4.66 11.92
C SER A 29 9.93 5.00 13.33
N ARG A 30 10.85 4.18 13.89
CA ARG A 30 11.47 4.47 15.20
C ARG A 30 12.23 5.80 15.22
N LEU A 31 12.98 6.12 14.17
CA LEU A 31 13.66 7.41 14.05
C LEU A 31 12.67 8.56 14.00
N HIS A 32 11.54 8.39 13.32
CA HIS A 32 10.46 9.37 13.29
C HIS A 32 9.91 9.62 14.70
N PHE A 33 9.54 8.57 15.43
CA PHE A 33 9.06 8.68 16.81
C PHE A 33 10.07 9.33 17.76
N ILE A 34 11.35 8.96 17.67
CA ILE A 34 12.40 9.56 18.50
C ILE A 34 12.56 11.05 18.16
N ALA A 35 12.58 11.40 16.87
CA ALA A 35 12.68 12.78 16.44
C ALA A 35 11.48 13.59 16.97
N GLU A 36 10.28 13.06 16.79
CA GLU A 36 9.04 13.67 17.25
C GLU A 36 9.01 13.89 18.77
N ASP A 37 9.32 12.87 19.58
CA ASP A 37 9.37 12.98 21.04
C ASP A 37 10.39 14.03 21.50
N LEU A 38 11.59 14.03 20.89
CA LEU A 38 12.63 15.02 21.19
C LEU A 38 12.21 16.45 20.83
N PHE A 39 11.50 16.64 19.71
CA PHE A 39 11.04 17.95 19.29
C PHE A 39 9.84 18.42 20.09
N ARG A 40 8.85 17.54 20.38
CA ARG A 40 7.70 17.86 21.24
C ARG A 40 8.14 18.28 22.64
N LYS A 41 9.15 17.64 23.22
CA LYS A 41 9.74 18.06 24.52
C LYS A 41 10.40 19.44 24.49
N LYS A 42 10.89 19.89 23.34
CA LYS A 42 11.54 21.21 23.17
C LYS A 42 10.57 22.32 22.81
N VAL A 43 9.43 22.00 22.19
CA VAL A 43 8.35 22.96 21.93
C VAL A 43 7.66 23.26 23.27
N LYS A 44 7.99 24.40 23.89
CA LYS A 44 7.24 24.90 25.06
C LYS A 44 5.76 25.07 24.66
N ASN A 45 4.86 24.62 25.54
CA ASN A 45 3.40 24.60 25.41
C ASN A 45 2.85 25.62 24.39
N ASP A 46 2.15 25.08 23.38
CA ASP A 46 1.25 25.75 22.43
C ASP A 46 1.82 26.50 21.22
N ASN A 47 3.13 26.48 20.93
CA ASN A 47 3.62 27.03 19.66
C ASN A 47 3.41 26.06 18.48
N LYS A 48 2.16 26.01 17.98
CA LYS A 48 1.74 25.16 16.85
C LYS A 48 2.56 25.40 15.58
N ILE A 49 3.00 26.64 15.34
CA ILE A 49 3.80 27.00 14.15
C ILE A 49 5.19 26.34 14.24
N LEU A 50 5.82 26.40 15.41
CA LEU A 50 7.13 25.78 15.62
C LEU A 50 7.04 24.26 15.48
N ALA A 51 5.99 23.64 16.04
CA ALA A 51 5.74 22.21 15.88
C ALA A 51 5.58 21.81 14.41
N TYR A 52 4.81 22.58 13.63
CA TYR A 52 4.61 22.37 12.20
C TYR A 52 5.93 22.46 11.41
N ILE A 53 6.75 23.49 11.65
CA ILE A 53 8.03 23.68 10.97
C ILE A 53 9.01 22.55 11.29
N LEU A 54 9.09 22.14 12.56
CA LEU A 54 9.96 21.03 12.98
C LEU A 54 9.49 19.69 12.41
N GLY A 55 8.19 19.45 12.34
CA GLY A 55 7.59 18.29 11.68
C GLY A 55 8.01 18.22 10.21
N ILE A 56 7.79 19.31 9.46
CA ILE A 56 8.21 19.42 8.05
C ILE A 56 9.69 19.15 7.88
N LEU A 57 10.54 19.79 8.69
CA LEU A 57 11.98 19.66 8.56
C LEU A 57 12.44 18.22 8.84
N SER A 58 11.91 17.60 9.90
CA SER A 58 12.18 16.20 10.26
C SER A 58 11.79 15.26 9.12
N SER A 59 10.58 15.41 8.59
CA SER A 59 10.08 14.61 7.46
C SER A 59 10.95 14.76 6.23
N LEU A 60 11.29 16.00 5.83
CA LEU A 60 12.11 16.26 4.65
C LEU A 60 13.52 15.65 4.80
N ILE A 61 14.11 15.67 5.99
CA ILE A 61 15.41 15.04 6.26
C ILE A 61 15.30 13.52 6.07
N LEU A 62 14.29 12.87 6.66
CA LEU A 62 14.12 11.42 6.55
C LEU A 62 13.84 10.99 5.10
N ILE A 63 13.01 11.73 4.38
CA ILE A 63 12.75 11.51 2.94
C ILE A 63 14.02 11.70 2.11
N ALA A 64 14.79 12.77 2.38
CA ALA A 64 16.04 13.03 1.69
C ALA A 64 17.07 11.92 1.94
N ILE A 65 17.18 11.40 3.17
CA ILE A 65 18.04 10.25 3.49
C ILE A 65 17.56 9.02 2.72
N GLY A 66 16.25 8.75 2.73
CA GLY A 66 15.62 7.64 2.02
C GLY A 66 15.86 7.66 0.50
N PHE A 67 16.07 8.83 -0.10
CA PHE A 67 16.42 8.98 -1.51
C PHE A 67 17.94 9.01 -1.76
N LEU A 68 18.67 9.90 -1.08
CA LEU A 68 20.06 10.21 -1.39
C LEU A 68 21.00 9.06 -1.07
N VAL A 69 20.78 8.35 0.05
CA VAL A 69 21.64 7.21 0.43
C VAL A 69 21.60 6.10 -0.62
N PRO A 70 20.44 5.53 -1.01
CA PRO A 70 20.39 4.52 -2.06
C PRO A 70 20.82 5.09 -3.42
N PHE A 71 20.54 6.37 -3.72
CA PHE A 71 20.99 7.00 -4.95
C PHE A 71 22.53 7.01 -5.08
N PHE A 72 23.23 7.55 -4.09
CA PHE A 72 24.70 7.62 -4.11
C PHE A 72 25.34 6.23 -4.01
N LEU A 73 24.77 5.33 -3.21
CA LEU A 73 25.20 3.94 -3.11
C LEU A 73 25.15 3.24 -4.47
N LEU A 74 23.99 3.27 -5.13
CA LEU A 74 23.83 2.62 -6.44
C LEU A 74 24.69 3.31 -7.50
N MET A 75 24.78 4.64 -7.50
CA MET A 75 25.67 5.36 -8.41
C MET A 75 27.12 4.92 -8.26
N PHE A 76 27.60 4.74 -7.03
CA PHE A 76 28.95 4.23 -6.77
C PHE A 76 29.12 2.78 -7.23
N LEU A 77 28.20 1.88 -6.84
CA LEU A 77 28.31 0.46 -7.17
C LEU A 77 28.23 0.19 -8.68
N TYR A 78 27.39 0.91 -9.41
CA TYR A 78 27.32 0.81 -10.87
C TYR A 78 28.58 1.35 -11.57
N LYS A 79 29.31 2.28 -10.96
CA LYS A 79 30.62 2.73 -11.45
C LYS A 79 31.72 1.69 -11.17
N VAL A 80 31.65 0.98 -10.05
CA VAL A 80 32.63 -0.05 -9.68
C VAL A 80 32.43 -1.33 -10.49
N HIS A 81 31.22 -1.90 -10.47
CA HIS A 81 30.91 -3.14 -11.19
C HIS A 81 29.42 -3.27 -11.46
N PHE A 82 29.04 -3.42 -12.74
CA PHE A 82 27.64 -3.46 -13.17
C PHE A 82 26.81 -4.53 -12.43
N ILE A 83 27.32 -5.76 -12.32
CA ILE A 83 26.60 -6.87 -11.67
C ILE A 83 26.41 -6.58 -10.17
N LEU A 84 27.39 -5.93 -9.53
CA LEU A 84 27.29 -5.62 -8.10
C LEU A 84 26.20 -4.57 -7.85
N GLY A 85 26.16 -3.50 -8.65
CA GLY A 85 25.09 -2.51 -8.61
C GLY A 85 23.71 -3.15 -8.82
N LEU A 86 23.60 -4.09 -9.77
CA LEU A 86 22.37 -4.80 -10.06
C LEU A 86 21.89 -5.69 -8.91
N ILE A 87 22.80 -6.45 -8.27
CA ILE A 87 22.46 -7.30 -7.12
C ILE A 87 21.95 -6.46 -5.95
N ILE A 88 22.63 -5.35 -5.64
CA ILE A 88 22.23 -4.46 -4.53
C ILE A 88 20.91 -3.75 -4.85
N GLU A 89 20.68 -3.31 -6.10
CA GLU A 89 19.40 -2.73 -6.51
C GLU A 89 18.25 -3.73 -6.39
N LEU A 90 18.46 -4.99 -6.80
CA LEU A 90 17.48 -6.07 -6.62
C LEU A 90 17.19 -6.34 -5.15
N ALA A 91 18.22 -6.37 -4.30
CA ALA A 91 18.05 -6.57 -2.86
C ALA A 91 17.23 -5.44 -2.21
N LEU A 92 17.52 -4.19 -2.58
CA LEU A 92 16.76 -3.02 -2.13
C LEU A 92 15.29 -3.08 -2.58
N CYS A 93 15.04 -3.36 -3.86
CA CYS A 93 13.68 -3.55 -4.37
C CYS A 93 12.95 -4.71 -3.71
N TYR A 94 13.63 -5.84 -3.46
CA TYR A 94 13.03 -6.99 -2.77
C TYR A 94 12.57 -6.67 -1.35
N ILE A 95 13.34 -5.85 -0.62
CA ILE A 95 12.99 -5.42 0.75
C ILE A 95 11.87 -4.37 0.73
N THR A 96 11.72 -3.61 -0.36
CA THR A 96 10.78 -2.48 -0.45
C THR A 96 9.40 -2.91 -0.97
N LEU A 97 9.37 -3.86 -1.90
CA LEU A 97 8.14 -4.39 -2.50
C LEU A 97 7.63 -5.58 -1.67
N GLY A 98 6.33 -5.63 -1.37
CA GLY A 98 5.75 -6.66 -0.50
C GLY A 98 4.39 -7.17 -0.96
N ILE A 99 4.34 -8.04 -1.97
CA ILE A 99 3.08 -8.63 -2.44
C ILE A 99 2.65 -9.86 -1.62
N ARG A 100 3.60 -10.62 -1.09
CA ARG A 100 3.33 -11.94 -0.52
C ARG A 100 2.61 -11.89 0.84
N LYS A 101 3.08 -11.02 1.75
CA LYS A 101 2.60 -10.95 3.14
C LYS A 101 1.09 -10.70 3.23
N PRO A 102 0.50 -9.71 2.51
CA PRO A 102 -0.94 -9.48 2.58
C PRO A 102 -1.78 -10.68 2.09
N LEU A 103 -1.34 -11.35 1.02
CA LEU A 103 -2.01 -12.54 0.49
C LEU A 103 -1.92 -13.75 1.42
N GLU A 104 -0.79 -13.92 2.13
CA GLU A 104 -0.64 -14.99 3.12
C GLU A 104 -1.54 -14.76 4.33
N ILE A 105 -1.60 -13.53 4.86
CA ILE A 105 -2.48 -13.17 5.98
C ILE A 105 -3.95 -13.42 5.61
N SER A 106 -4.36 -12.90 4.45
CA SER A 106 -5.72 -13.09 3.93
C SER A 106 -6.08 -14.58 3.77
N SER A 107 -5.15 -15.39 3.24
CA SER A 107 -5.34 -16.84 3.12
C SER A 107 -5.40 -17.53 4.49
N TYR A 108 -4.63 -17.08 5.49
CA TYR A 108 -4.72 -17.63 6.85
C TYR A 108 -6.02 -17.26 7.54
N ILE A 109 -6.56 -16.07 7.31
CA ILE A 109 -7.88 -15.68 7.79
C ILE A 109 -8.95 -16.55 7.13
N TYR A 110 -8.93 -16.69 5.80
CA TYR A 110 -9.81 -17.60 5.06
C TYR A 110 -9.79 -19.03 5.64
N HIS A 111 -8.60 -19.61 5.80
CA HIS A 111 -8.45 -20.96 6.36
C HIS A 111 -8.97 -21.07 7.80
N SER A 112 -8.81 -20.03 8.61
CA SER A 112 -9.32 -20.00 9.99
C SER A 112 -10.85 -19.94 10.00
N MET A 113 -11.48 -19.17 9.09
CA MET A 113 -12.93 -19.12 8.97
C MET A 113 -13.54 -20.46 8.51
N ILE A 114 -12.99 -21.11 7.47
CA ILE A 114 -13.52 -22.40 7.00
C ILE A 114 -13.31 -23.55 7.99
N THR A 115 -12.33 -23.43 8.90
CA THR A 115 -12.09 -24.40 9.98
C THR A 115 -12.81 -24.04 11.28
N ASN A 116 -13.67 -23.01 11.25
CA ASN A 116 -14.44 -22.50 12.38
C ASN A 116 -13.61 -22.00 13.56
N ASP A 117 -12.36 -21.59 13.32
CA ASP A 117 -11.46 -20.95 14.28
C ASP A 117 -11.57 -19.41 14.17
N ILE A 118 -12.77 -18.89 14.48
CA ILE A 118 -13.09 -17.45 14.35
C ILE A 118 -12.20 -16.58 15.25
N LYS A 119 -11.80 -17.09 16.42
CA LYS A 119 -10.88 -16.38 17.32
C LYS A 119 -9.54 -16.09 16.65
N LYS A 120 -9.00 -17.07 15.93
CA LYS A 120 -7.77 -16.89 15.17
C LYS A 120 -7.95 -15.94 13.98
N ALA A 121 -9.07 -16.01 13.27
CA ALA A 121 -9.40 -15.07 12.20
C ALA A 121 -9.43 -13.62 12.70
N LYS A 122 -10.14 -13.38 13.83
CA LYS A 122 -10.20 -12.08 14.51
C LYS A 122 -8.81 -11.59 14.95
N SER A 123 -8.03 -12.44 15.61
CA SER A 123 -6.67 -12.09 16.05
C SER A 123 -5.75 -11.69 14.89
N LEU A 124 -5.78 -12.43 13.78
CA LEU A 124 -4.97 -12.12 12.59
C LEU A 124 -5.40 -10.80 11.96
N LEU A 125 -6.71 -10.54 11.90
CA LEU A 125 -7.23 -9.31 11.37
C LEU A 125 -6.86 -8.11 12.25
N LYS A 126 -7.02 -8.21 13.58
CA LYS A 126 -6.64 -7.17 14.54
C LYS A 126 -5.17 -6.77 14.44
N GLU A 127 -4.28 -7.77 14.32
CA GLU A 127 -2.83 -7.53 14.22
C GLU A 127 -2.43 -6.80 12.94
N ASN A 128 -3.20 -6.93 11.85
CA ASN A 128 -2.77 -6.47 10.53
C ASN A 128 -3.62 -5.33 9.93
N ALA A 129 -4.89 -5.20 10.31
CA ALA A 129 -5.79 -4.15 9.83
C ALA A 129 -6.02 -3.05 10.88
N GLU A 130 -5.34 -3.12 12.04
CA GLU A 130 -5.37 -2.11 13.12
C GLU A 130 -6.78 -1.66 13.56
N VAL A 131 -7.71 -2.60 13.57
CA VAL A 131 -9.11 -2.42 13.99
C VAL A 131 -9.44 -3.43 15.07
N ASP A 132 -10.28 -3.04 16.02
CA ASP A 132 -10.80 -3.97 17.02
C ASP A 132 -11.74 -4.98 16.38
N THR A 133 -11.55 -6.24 16.75
CA THR A 133 -12.26 -7.39 16.15
C THR A 133 -13.10 -8.16 17.17
N ASP A 134 -13.11 -7.72 18.42
CA ASP A 134 -13.72 -8.50 19.51
C ASP A 134 -15.22 -8.68 19.27
N ASP A 135 -15.91 -7.61 18.87
CA ASP A 135 -17.37 -7.57 18.68
C ASP A 135 -17.85 -7.62 17.22
N ILE A 136 -16.97 -7.90 16.25
CA ILE A 136 -17.37 -7.95 14.83
C ILE A 136 -17.97 -9.31 14.42
N GLU A 137 -18.93 -9.27 13.50
CA GLU A 137 -19.56 -10.46 12.91
C GLU A 137 -18.69 -11.11 11.82
N ASP A 138 -18.99 -12.36 11.47
CA ASP A 138 -18.24 -13.13 10.46
C ASP A 138 -18.19 -12.44 9.10
N GLU A 139 -19.29 -11.77 8.72
CA GLU A 139 -19.35 -10.99 7.49
C GLU A 139 -18.36 -9.81 7.50
N GLN A 140 -18.25 -9.10 8.62
CA GLN A 140 -17.31 -7.99 8.75
C GLN A 140 -15.85 -8.48 8.71
N ILE A 141 -15.56 -9.69 9.22
CA ILE A 141 -14.23 -10.31 9.05
C ILE A 141 -13.92 -10.48 7.56
N ILE A 142 -14.89 -10.91 6.74
CA ILE A 142 -14.72 -11.09 5.30
C ILE A 142 -14.49 -9.73 4.61
N LYS A 143 -15.35 -8.73 4.88
CA LYS A 143 -15.20 -7.37 4.34
C LYS A 143 -13.82 -6.79 4.65
N ASN A 144 -13.46 -6.75 5.94
CA ASN A 144 -12.18 -6.18 6.40
C ASN A 144 -10.98 -6.92 5.81
N THR A 145 -11.07 -8.24 5.62
CA THR A 145 -9.98 -9.02 5.02
C THR A 145 -9.79 -8.66 3.54
N ILE A 146 -10.89 -8.52 2.80
CA ILE A 146 -10.84 -8.13 1.37
C ILE A 146 -10.26 -6.71 1.24
N GLU A 147 -10.73 -5.77 2.05
CA GLU A 147 -10.23 -4.38 2.10
C GLU A 147 -8.74 -4.32 2.44
N TYR A 148 -8.35 -4.97 3.55
CA TYR A 148 -6.95 -5.08 3.96
C TYR A 148 -6.07 -5.59 2.82
N THR A 149 -6.52 -6.65 2.13
CA THR A 149 -5.73 -7.26 1.06
C THR A 149 -5.54 -6.32 -0.12
N ILE A 150 -6.60 -5.67 -0.63
CA ILE A 150 -6.46 -4.79 -1.80
C ILE A 150 -5.66 -3.52 -1.45
N ILE A 151 -5.90 -2.94 -0.28
CA ILE A 151 -5.17 -1.74 0.21
C ILE A 151 -3.69 -2.06 0.37
N SER A 152 -3.37 -3.13 1.10
CA SER A 152 -1.98 -3.50 1.37
C SER A 152 -1.23 -3.86 0.08
N ILE A 153 -1.86 -4.58 -0.87
CA ILE A 153 -1.21 -4.90 -2.15
C ILE A 153 -0.96 -3.64 -2.99
N ALA A 154 -1.85 -2.66 -2.93
CA ALA A 154 -1.63 -1.38 -3.58
C ALA A 154 -0.43 -0.65 -2.95
N GLU A 155 -0.42 -0.51 -1.63
CA GLU A 155 0.57 0.29 -0.86
C GLU A 155 1.95 -0.38 -0.74
N ASP A 156 2.00 -1.70 -0.60
CA ASP A 156 3.25 -2.46 -0.45
C ASP A 156 3.87 -2.87 -1.79
N TYR A 157 3.09 -2.94 -2.87
CA TYR A 157 3.59 -3.44 -4.15
C TYR A 157 3.33 -2.50 -5.33
N ILE A 158 2.07 -2.20 -5.66
CA ILE A 158 1.75 -1.50 -6.91
C ILE A 158 2.26 -0.05 -6.87
N TYR A 159 2.04 0.67 -5.77
CA TYR A 159 2.47 2.06 -5.64
C TYR A 159 4.00 2.18 -5.65
N PRO A 160 4.78 1.44 -4.82
CA PRO A 160 6.23 1.52 -4.90
C PRO A 160 6.79 1.06 -6.25
N ALA A 161 6.14 0.12 -6.96
CA ALA A 161 6.54 -0.30 -8.31
C ALA A 161 6.35 0.81 -9.35
N ILE A 162 5.32 1.66 -9.23
CA ILE A 162 5.16 2.86 -10.05
C ILE A 162 6.33 3.82 -9.83
N PHE A 163 6.70 4.09 -8.57
CA PHE A 163 7.83 4.97 -8.25
C PHE A 163 9.20 4.37 -8.66
N LEU A 164 9.34 3.04 -8.60
CA LEU A 164 10.48 2.31 -9.17
C LEU A 164 10.62 2.54 -10.68
N LEU A 165 9.49 2.57 -11.42
CA LEU A 165 9.49 2.83 -12.86
C LEU A 165 10.00 4.23 -13.21
N LEU A 166 9.61 5.22 -12.38
CA LEU A 166 9.88 6.64 -12.58
C LEU A 166 11.34 7.01 -12.24
N GLY A 167 11.86 6.52 -11.11
CA GLY A 167 13.15 6.97 -10.58
C GLY A 167 14.10 5.86 -10.14
N GLY A 168 13.79 4.59 -10.42
CA GLY A 168 14.58 3.45 -9.96
C GLY A 168 14.39 3.19 -8.45
N ALA A 169 15.23 2.33 -7.89
CA ALA A 169 15.17 1.97 -6.48
C ALA A 169 15.21 3.18 -5.52
N PRO A 170 15.97 4.28 -5.77
CA PRO A 170 15.97 5.43 -4.87
C PRO A 170 14.61 6.09 -4.69
N LEU A 171 13.84 6.24 -5.78
CA LEU A 171 12.51 6.84 -5.71
C LEU A 171 11.46 5.87 -5.13
N CYS A 172 11.62 4.58 -5.39
CA CYS A 172 10.83 3.51 -4.76
C CYS A 172 10.96 3.53 -3.22
N ILE A 173 12.20 3.63 -2.72
CA ILE A 173 12.48 3.69 -1.28
C ILE A 173 11.99 5.02 -0.69
N ALA A 174 12.22 6.14 -1.37
CA ALA A 174 11.74 7.45 -0.91
C ALA A 174 10.21 7.46 -0.74
N TYR A 175 9.48 6.85 -1.69
CA TYR A 175 8.04 6.66 -1.56
C TYR A 175 7.69 5.79 -0.33
N LYS A 176 8.36 4.65 -0.14
CA LYS A 176 8.08 3.77 1.01
C LYS A 176 8.38 4.46 2.35
N VAL A 177 9.39 5.32 2.40
CA VAL A 177 9.66 6.19 3.55
C VAL A 177 8.50 7.15 3.79
N ILE A 178 8.00 7.86 2.77
CA ILE A 178 6.84 8.75 2.91
C ILE A 178 5.62 7.99 3.44
N TYR A 179 5.36 6.79 2.91
CA TYR A 179 4.28 5.92 3.37
C TYR A 179 4.43 5.56 4.85
N VAL A 180 5.59 5.06 5.27
CA VAL A 180 5.86 4.70 6.68
C VAL A 180 5.76 5.90 7.61
N LEU A 181 6.23 7.08 7.17
CA LEU A 181 6.08 8.30 7.94
C LEU A 181 4.61 8.70 8.10
N SER A 182 3.79 8.52 7.05
CA SER A 182 2.34 8.76 7.10
C SER A 182 1.66 7.85 8.10
N GLU A 183 1.89 6.53 8.01
CA GLU A 183 1.34 5.53 8.94
C GLU A 183 1.78 5.80 10.39
N SER A 184 3.05 6.13 10.61
CA SER A 184 3.56 6.42 11.96
C SER A 184 3.08 7.77 12.52
N SER A 185 2.50 8.64 11.68
CA SER A 185 2.03 9.97 12.08
C SER A 185 0.58 9.97 12.58
N SER A 186 -0.19 8.93 12.27
CA SER A 186 -1.59 8.83 12.70
C SER A 186 -2.07 7.38 12.65
N ASP A 187 -2.63 6.93 13.76
CA ASP A 187 -3.19 5.59 13.87
C ASP A 187 -4.50 5.47 13.05
N THR A 188 -5.14 6.58 12.65
CA THR A 188 -6.40 6.52 11.89
C THR A 188 -6.20 6.42 10.38
N ILE A 189 -4.97 6.38 9.85
CA ILE A 189 -4.72 6.41 8.40
C ILE A 189 -5.35 5.22 7.69
N TYR A 190 -5.42 4.06 8.36
CA TYR A 190 -6.17 2.91 7.85
C TYR A 190 -7.63 3.27 7.50
N LEU A 191 -8.29 4.03 8.39
CA LEU A 191 -9.71 4.36 8.33
C LEU A 191 -10.02 5.66 7.55
N ASP A 192 -9.17 6.69 7.71
CA ASP A 192 -9.24 7.97 7.02
C ASP A 192 -7.83 8.46 6.64
N GLU A 193 -7.47 8.21 5.39
CA GLU A 193 -6.13 8.47 4.84
C GLU A 193 -5.79 9.97 4.64
N ASN A 194 -6.74 10.89 4.88
CA ASN A 194 -6.52 12.32 4.71
C ASN A 194 -6.76 13.12 6.00
N LYS A 195 -7.32 12.50 7.04
CA LYS A 195 -7.52 13.14 8.34
C LYS A 195 -6.25 13.11 9.16
N SER A 196 -5.94 14.26 9.75
CA SER A 196 -4.80 14.44 10.64
C SER A 196 -5.17 15.49 11.68
N ASP A 197 -5.30 15.07 12.92
CA ASP A 197 -5.44 15.97 14.06
C ASP A 197 -4.06 16.38 14.61
N ASP A 198 -3.00 15.69 14.17
CA ASP A 198 -1.62 16.03 14.52
C ASP A 198 -0.99 17.05 13.57
N VAL A 199 -0.47 18.13 14.14
CA VAL A 199 0.21 19.22 13.42
C VAL A 199 1.63 18.80 13.01
N PHE A 200 2.26 17.84 13.70
CA PHE A 200 3.62 17.41 13.40
C PHE A 200 3.67 16.48 12.17
N GLY A 201 2.76 15.52 12.10
CA GLY A 201 2.66 14.54 11.02
C GLY A 201 1.89 14.97 9.76
N ILE A 202 1.21 16.12 9.78
CA ILE A 202 0.31 16.54 8.69
C ILE A 202 0.97 16.59 7.30
N LEU A 203 2.25 16.96 7.20
CA LEU A 203 2.96 16.93 5.92
C LEU A 203 3.03 15.51 5.37
N ASN A 204 3.35 14.52 6.22
CA ASN A 204 3.50 13.12 5.80
C ASN A 204 2.17 12.60 5.25
N ILE A 205 1.08 12.87 5.97
CA ILE A 205 -0.27 12.41 5.64
C ILE A 205 -0.74 13.06 4.33
N LYS A 206 -0.64 14.39 4.21
CA LYS A 206 -1.05 15.09 2.98
C LYS A 206 -0.18 14.72 1.78
N LEU A 207 1.14 14.61 1.96
CA LEU A 207 2.05 14.24 0.87
C LEU A 207 1.78 12.82 0.39
N CYS A 208 1.63 11.86 1.31
CA CYS A 208 1.30 10.47 0.98
C CYS A 208 -0.04 10.40 0.25
N TYR A 209 -1.08 11.05 0.77
CA TYR A 209 -2.40 11.12 0.15
C TYR A 209 -2.33 11.63 -1.30
N ILE A 210 -1.59 12.73 -1.54
CA ILE A 210 -1.43 13.32 -2.89
C ILE A 210 -0.68 12.36 -3.83
N LEU A 211 0.42 11.76 -3.37
CA LEU A 211 1.20 10.83 -4.16
C LEU A 211 0.41 9.58 -4.55
N ASN A 212 -0.57 9.17 -3.73
CA ASN A 212 -1.42 8.01 -3.95
C ASN A 212 -2.63 8.26 -4.86
N ILE A 213 -2.91 9.50 -5.27
CA ILE A 213 -4.05 9.81 -6.16
C ILE A 213 -3.94 9.08 -7.50
N ILE A 214 -2.82 9.25 -8.22
CA ILE A 214 -2.64 8.62 -9.52
C ILE A 214 -2.48 7.09 -9.39
N PRO A 215 -1.64 6.58 -8.46
CA PRO A 215 -1.50 5.14 -8.23
C PRO A 215 -2.81 4.43 -7.88
N SER A 216 -3.70 5.04 -7.09
CA SER A 216 -4.99 4.44 -6.73
C SER A 216 -5.92 4.30 -7.93
N PHE A 217 -6.01 5.31 -8.79
CA PHE A 217 -6.75 5.20 -10.05
C PHE A 217 -6.18 4.11 -10.96
N PHE A 218 -4.85 4.08 -11.12
CA PHE A 218 -4.20 3.04 -11.90
C PHE A 218 -4.54 1.65 -11.38
N THR A 219 -4.46 1.44 -10.06
CA THR A 219 -4.73 0.15 -9.43
C THR A 219 -6.20 -0.27 -9.58
N ALA A 220 -7.14 0.66 -9.35
CA ALA A 220 -8.56 0.40 -9.54
C ALA A 220 -8.90 0.03 -10.99
N LEU A 221 -8.34 0.75 -11.98
CA LEU A 221 -8.55 0.44 -13.39
C LEU A 221 -7.97 -0.91 -13.79
N ILE A 222 -6.78 -1.25 -13.31
CA ILE A 222 -6.21 -2.58 -13.54
C ILE A 222 -7.11 -3.67 -12.92
N CYS A 223 -7.62 -3.45 -11.70
CA CYS A 223 -8.57 -4.37 -11.06
C CYS A 223 -9.83 -4.58 -11.92
N ILE A 224 -10.43 -3.50 -12.42
CA ILE A 224 -11.59 -3.55 -13.33
C ILE A 224 -11.27 -4.32 -14.62
N ILE A 225 -10.10 -4.10 -15.22
CA ILE A 225 -9.70 -4.81 -16.45
C ILE A 225 -9.50 -6.30 -16.16
N THR A 226 -8.85 -6.65 -15.05
CA THR A 226 -8.60 -8.05 -14.71
C THR A 226 -9.88 -8.82 -14.37
N SER A 227 -10.90 -8.16 -13.84
CA SER A 227 -12.18 -8.80 -13.50
C SER A 227 -12.89 -9.40 -14.73
N ILE A 228 -12.62 -8.88 -15.93
CA ILE A 228 -13.10 -9.44 -17.21
C ILE A 228 -12.64 -10.90 -17.40
N PHE A 229 -11.40 -11.22 -17.00
CA PHE A 229 -10.84 -12.57 -17.13
C PHE A 229 -11.47 -13.57 -16.17
N PHE A 230 -12.05 -13.07 -15.07
CA PHE A 230 -12.81 -13.86 -14.11
C PHE A 230 -14.31 -13.90 -14.42
N LYS A 231 -14.75 -13.25 -15.51
CA LYS A 231 -16.18 -13.05 -15.85
C LYS A 231 -16.98 -12.38 -14.74
N TYR A 232 -16.32 -11.46 -14.01
CA TYR A 232 -16.92 -10.61 -12.99
C TYR A 232 -17.51 -9.34 -13.61
N GLU A 233 -18.27 -8.58 -12.84
CA GLU A 233 -19.08 -7.45 -13.31
C GLU A 233 -18.25 -6.16 -13.49
N TYR A 234 -17.36 -6.15 -14.49
CA TYR A 234 -16.48 -5.00 -14.77
C TYR A 234 -17.24 -3.68 -15.04
N LYS A 235 -18.45 -3.75 -15.60
CA LYS A 235 -19.31 -2.57 -15.82
C LYS A 235 -19.78 -1.98 -14.50
N ASN A 236 -20.19 -2.84 -13.58
CA ASN A 236 -20.58 -2.42 -12.24
C ASN A 236 -19.37 -1.86 -11.49
N ALA A 237 -18.21 -2.52 -11.57
CA ALA A 237 -16.96 -2.02 -11.00
C ALA A 237 -16.61 -0.60 -11.46
N PHE A 238 -16.81 -0.27 -12.74
CA PHE A 238 -16.64 1.09 -13.25
C PHE A 238 -17.70 2.08 -12.72
N ALA A 239 -18.95 1.64 -12.60
CA ALA A 239 -20.04 2.45 -12.05
C ALA A 239 -19.79 2.78 -10.57
N VAL A 240 -19.41 1.78 -9.76
CA VAL A 240 -19.03 1.94 -8.35
C VAL A 240 -17.81 2.85 -8.21
N LEU A 241 -16.75 2.68 -9.02
CA LEU A 241 -15.58 3.56 -8.99
C LEU A 241 -15.95 5.03 -9.23
N LYS A 242 -16.89 5.29 -10.15
CA LYS A 242 -17.36 6.65 -10.44
C LYS A 242 -18.22 7.23 -9.31
N LYS A 243 -19.05 6.39 -8.68
CA LYS A 243 -20.02 6.79 -7.65
C LYS A 243 -19.37 6.96 -6.28
N ASP A 244 -18.54 5.99 -5.88
CA ASP A 244 -18.07 5.79 -4.52
C ASP A 244 -16.55 6.06 -4.35
N GLY A 245 -15.77 6.07 -5.44
CA GLY A 245 -14.31 6.26 -5.46
C GLY A 245 -13.80 7.69 -5.15
N LYS A 246 -14.23 8.26 -4.02
CA LYS A 246 -13.97 9.66 -3.61
C LYS A 246 -12.54 9.89 -3.12
N ASN A 247 -11.96 8.92 -2.42
CA ASN A 247 -10.57 8.95 -1.94
C ASN A 247 -9.77 7.77 -2.53
N ASN A 248 -8.47 7.67 -2.25
CA ASN A 248 -7.60 6.64 -2.83
C ASN A 248 -8.04 5.23 -2.39
N LYS A 249 -8.33 5.01 -1.10
CA LYS A 249 -8.76 3.69 -0.58
C LYS A 249 -10.11 3.26 -1.14
N ALA A 250 -11.09 4.15 -1.16
CA ALA A 250 -12.40 3.91 -1.77
C ALA A 250 -12.28 3.58 -3.27
N ARG A 251 -11.31 4.15 -4.01
CA ARG A 251 -11.07 3.77 -5.42
C ARG A 251 -10.59 2.32 -5.53
N LEU A 252 -9.70 1.88 -4.65
CA LEU A 252 -9.24 0.49 -4.61
C LEU A 252 -10.40 -0.46 -4.33
N GLU A 253 -11.15 -0.16 -3.28
CA GLU A 253 -12.33 -0.92 -2.85
C GLU A 253 -13.40 -0.96 -3.94
N SER A 254 -13.66 0.15 -4.61
CA SER A 254 -14.64 0.22 -5.70
C SER A 254 -14.34 -0.78 -6.83
N GLY A 255 -13.06 -0.95 -7.16
CA GLY A 255 -12.64 -1.88 -8.21
C GLY A 255 -12.94 -3.34 -7.88
N ILE A 256 -12.87 -3.72 -6.61
CA ILE A 256 -13.15 -5.10 -6.16
C ILE A 256 -14.62 -5.29 -5.79
N ALA A 257 -15.22 -4.33 -5.07
CA ALA A 257 -16.60 -4.35 -4.61
C ALA A 257 -17.57 -4.43 -5.79
N GLY A 258 -17.42 -3.54 -6.77
CA GLY A 258 -18.30 -3.56 -7.94
C GLY A 258 -18.00 -4.71 -8.91
N ALA A 259 -16.77 -5.25 -8.94
CA ALA A 259 -16.48 -6.43 -9.77
C ALA A 259 -17.16 -7.68 -9.19
N MET A 260 -17.12 -7.82 -7.87
CA MET A 260 -17.64 -8.98 -7.16
C MET A 260 -19.10 -8.82 -6.71
N ASN A 261 -19.74 -7.67 -6.96
CA ASN A 261 -21.09 -7.35 -6.52
C ASN A 261 -21.27 -7.45 -4.99
N ILE A 262 -20.28 -6.95 -4.26
CA ILE A 262 -20.27 -6.93 -2.79
C ILE A 262 -20.26 -5.50 -2.28
N GLU A 263 -20.57 -5.35 -0.99
CA GLU A 263 -20.46 -4.10 -0.26
C GLU A 263 -19.28 -4.16 0.72
N LEU A 264 -18.47 -3.11 0.72
CA LEU A 264 -17.35 -2.89 1.63
C LEU A 264 -17.56 -1.60 2.42
N GLY A 265 -16.75 -1.35 3.45
CA GLY A 265 -16.87 -0.22 4.36
C GLY A 265 -17.83 -0.49 5.52
N GLY A 266 -18.45 0.56 6.05
CA GLY A 266 -19.36 0.49 7.18
C GLY A 266 -18.68 0.82 8.52
N GLU A 267 -19.18 0.22 9.59
CA GLU A 267 -18.75 0.52 10.95
C GLU A 267 -17.46 -0.21 11.34
N TYR A 268 -16.52 0.55 11.89
CA TYR A 268 -15.25 0.07 12.43
C TYR A 268 -15.12 0.47 13.89
N ILE A 269 -14.51 -0.38 14.70
CA ILE A 269 -14.13 -0.05 16.07
C ILE A 269 -12.60 0.04 16.10
N LYS A 270 -12.07 1.11 16.69
CA LYS A 270 -10.63 1.26 16.96
C LYS A 270 -10.43 1.98 18.28
N ASP A 271 -9.66 1.37 19.18
CA ASP A 271 -9.39 1.87 20.53
C ASP A 271 -10.68 2.17 21.32
N GLY A 272 -11.72 1.37 21.07
CA GLY A 272 -13.06 1.53 21.66
C GLY A 272 -13.91 2.67 21.08
N GLU A 273 -13.42 3.39 20.07
CA GLU A 273 -14.18 4.41 19.34
C GLU A 273 -14.77 3.86 18.04
N ILE A 274 -15.98 4.33 17.69
CA ILE A 274 -16.68 3.94 16.46
C ILE A 274 -16.29 4.89 15.32
N TYR A 275 -15.86 4.33 14.21
CA TYR A 275 -15.52 4.99 12.96
C TYR A 275 -16.46 4.49 11.86
N ASP A 276 -17.28 5.39 11.31
CA ASP A 276 -18.19 5.07 10.21
C ASP A 276 -17.54 5.43 8.87
N ARG A 277 -17.22 4.41 8.07
CA ARG A 277 -16.65 4.58 6.73
C ARG A 277 -17.76 4.49 5.68
N PRO A 278 -17.75 5.35 4.64
CA PRO A 278 -18.72 5.25 3.56
C PRO A 278 -18.77 3.84 2.97
N LEU A 279 -19.98 3.33 2.78
CA LEU A 279 -20.21 2.06 2.08
C LEU A 279 -19.77 2.19 0.62
N ILE A 280 -19.06 1.17 0.11
CA ILE A 280 -18.55 1.09 -1.25
C ILE A 280 -19.15 -0.14 -1.93
N GLY A 281 -19.79 0.06 -3.08
CA GLY A 281 -20.44 -1.03 -3.81
C GLY A 281 -21.91 -1.22 -3.43
N GLU A 282 -22.41 -2.45 -3.56
CA GLU A 282 -23.81 -2.79 -3.34
C GLU A 282 -23.92 -4.15 -2.65
N TYR A 283 -24.79 -4.23 -1.64
CA TYR A 283 -25.10 -5.48 -0.95
C TYR A 283 -26.08 -6.31 -1.80
N LEU A 284 -25.56 -7.21 -2.62
CA LEU A 284 -26.38 -8.04 -3.53
C LEU A 284 -26.50 -9.49 -3.07
N GLU A 285 -25.54 -9.99 -2.28
CA GLU A 285 -25.56 -11.32 -1.68
C GLU A 285 -24.82 -11.35 -0.34
N ASP A 286 -25.21 -12.28 0.54
CA ASP A 286 -24.55 -12.50 1.83
C ASP A 286 -23.10 -12.97 1.62
N LEU A 287 -22.17 -12.35 2.33
CA LEU A 287 -20.77 -12.72 2.25
C LEU A 287 -20.50 -14.05 2.96
N ASN A 288 -19.71 -14.88 2.30
CA ASN A 288 -19.14 -16.10 2.86
C ASN A 288 -17.62 -16.16 2.64
N PRO A 289 -16.87 -17.00 3.38
CA PRO A 289 -15.41 -17.02 3.32
C PRO A 289 -14.82 -17.22 1.92
N ASN A 290 -15.53 -17.88 0.99
CA ASN A 290 -15.01 -18.07 -0.37
C ASN A 290 -14.86 -16.75 -1.14
N HIS A 291 -15.50 -15.67 -0.70
CA HIS A 291 -15.26 -14.34 -1.26
C HIS A 291 -13.84 -13.86 -1.00
N ILE A 292 -13.23 -14.22 0.13
CA ILE A 292 -11.81 -13.91 0.41
C ILE A 292 -10.91 -14.57 -0.64
N GLU A 293 -11.16 -15.85 -0.93
CA GLU A 293 -10.36 -16.57 -1.93
C GLU A 293 -10.56 -16.01 -3.35
N LYS A 294 -11.80 -15.69 -3.74
CA LYS A 294 -12.13 -15.02 -5.02
C LYS A 294 -11.41 -13.67 -5.12
N ALA A 295 -11.48 -12.85 -4.07
CA ALA A 295 -10.83 -11.56 -3.98
C ALA A 295 -9.30 -11.70 -4.11
N ASN A 296 -8.67 -12.64 -3.38
CA ASN A 296 -7.23 -12.87 -3.46
C ASN A 296 -6.77 -13.23 -4.88
N LYS A 297 -7.53 -14.06 -5.60
CA LYS A 297 -7.24 -14.41 -7.00
C LYS A 297 -7.31 -13.18 -7.92
N LEU A 298 -8.34 -12.34 -7.76
CA LEU A 298 -8.50 -11.11 -8.52
C LEU A 298 -7.38 -10.09 -8.21
N ILE A 299 -7.06 -9.89 -6.93
CA ILE A 299 -6.02 -8.95 -6.47
C ILE A 299 -4.64 -9.38 -6.96
N LEU A 300 -4.29 -10.66 -6.82
CA LEU A 300 -3.01 -11.18 -7.32
C LEU A 300 -2.91 -11.03 -8.86
N THR A 301 -4.00 -11.32 -9.58
CA THR A 301 -4.03 -11.16 -11.04
C THR A 301 -3.91 -9.68 -11.42
N SER A 302 -4.56 -8.79 -10.69
CA SER A 302 -4.40 -7.32 -10.83
C SER A 302 -2.95 -6.91 -10.67
N ALA A 303 -2.25 -7.42 -9.66
CA ALA A 303 -0.84 -7.11 -9.43
C ALA A 303 0.07 -7.59 -10.58
N ILE A 304 -0.22 -8.76 -11.17
CA ILE A 304 0.48 -9.28 -12.36
C ILE A 304 0.21 -8.39 -13.59
N PHE A 305 -1.05 -7.96 -13.79
CA PHE A 305 -1.40 -7.06 -14.89
C PHE A 305 -0.79 -5.67 -14.70
N ALA A 306 -0.73 -5.17 -13.47
CA ALA A 306 -0.03 -3.93 -13.13
C ALA A 306 1.45 -4.03 -13.51
N LEU A 307 2.14 -5.13 -13.16
CA LEU A 307 3.52 -5.40 -13.57
C LEU A 307 3.67 -5.33 -15.10
N ALA A 308 2.80 -6.03 -15.83
CA ALA A 308 2.82 -6.05 -17.29
C ALA A 308 2.59 -4.65 -17.90
N ALA A 309 1.62 -3.89 -17.37
CA ALA A 309 1.35 -2.51 -17.77
C ALA A 309 2.57 -1.60 -17.53
N LEU A 310 3.23 -1.70 -16.37
CA LEU A 310 4.42 -0.91 -16.06
C LEU A 310 5.58 -1.24 -17.02
N ILE A 311 5.78 -2.51 -17.36
CA ILE A 311 6.77 -2.94 -18.36
C ILE A 311 6.46 -2.32 -19.73
N ILE A 312 5.19 -2.39 -20.17
CA ILE A 312 4.76 -1.81 -21.45
C ILE A 312 4.96 -0.29 -21.46
N ILE A 313 4.56 0.42 -20.40
CA ILE A 313 4.76 1.87 -20.26
C ILE A 313 6.25 2.20 -20.38
N LYS A 314 7.14 1.41 -19.76
CA LYS A 314 8.58 1.65 -19.84
C LYS A 314 9.14 1.41 -21.24
N LEU A 315 8.67 0.36 -21.93
CA LEU A 315 9.07 0.08 -23.30
C LEU A 315 8.65 1.21 -24.25
N ILE A 316 7.41 1.70 -24.12
CA ILE A 316 6.90 2.83 -24.90
C ILE A 316 7.72 4.10 -24.61
N SER A 317 7.97 4.40 -23.33
CA SER A 317 8.80 5.55 -22.94
C SER A 317 10.21 5.49 -23.55
N MET A 318 10.81 4.29 -23.59
CA MET A 318 12.12 4.09 -24.23
C MET A 318 12.06 4.26 -25.75
N LEU A 319 11.02 3.75 -26.41
CA LEU A 319 10.82 3.89 -27.85
C LEU A 319 10.67 5.36 -28.25
N ILE A 320 9.85 6.12 -27.52
CA ILE A 320 9.65 7.56 -27.75
C ILE A 320 10.98 8.30 -27.58
N SER A 321 11.74 7.99 -26.52
CA SER A 321 13.05 8.61 -26.30
C SER A 321 14.05 8.33 -27.42
N SER A 322 13.97 7.17 -28.10
CA SER A 322 14.85 6.83 -29.23
C SER A 322 14.41 7.43 -30.57
N ILE A 323 13.20 7.97 -30.66
CA ILE A 323 12.70 8.66 -31.85
C ILE A 323 12.98 10.17 -31.75
N ILE A 324 12.96 10.71 -30.54
CA ILE A 324 13.18 12.15 -30.28
C ILE A 324 14.66 12.52 -30.23
N PHE A 325 15.54 11.59 -29.84
CA PHE A 325 17.00 11.75 -29.77
C PHE A 325 17.69 10.80 -30.75
#